data_AF-A0A3C0S2I7-F1
#
_entry.id   AF-A0A3C0S2I7-F1
#
_cell.length_a   1.000
_cell.length_b   1.000
_cell.length_c   1.000
_cell.angle_alpha   90.00
_cell.angle_beta   90.00
_cell.angle_gamma   90.00
#
_symmetry.space_group_name_H-M   'P 1'
#
loop_
_entity.id
_entity.type
_entity.pdbx_description
1 polymer ?
#
loop_
_entity_poly.entity_id
_entity_poly.type
_entity_poly.pdbx_seq_one_letter_code
_entity_poly.pdbx_strand_id
1 'polypeptide(L)'
;MHYYPLNIHKYIIFLLFTALVIHAKAQETIVTYIKKNRGITAIKDSAAYTNIIRLTANELGLYEVNDYYPNGNLKRHGWTKVADPRRLYLEGIIESYHNNGNLAVSAGYKDNKLSDTVKRYHENGLLREIRFFSGSEASPNEFLFQDQHSRLIYYADSTGRKQVENGNGTFEFKNNINTEKGVYVDGLRQGHWEGTLKKGKIKFEEWYEKGVLSKGTSTDSMGNVHPYTRRDVQPEYPGGIKNLMIFIAQNYKYPKEALNAKVSGQLLISFVIEKNGLANEFEVINDLGYGTAANGIAVLKKAEKWAPGYQYGMPVRVQFTIPIRLHTGPAPN
;
A
#
# COMPACT_ATOMS: atom_id res chain seq x y z
N MET A 1 -75.50 49.71 36.95
CA MET A 1 -76.22 48.43 36.79
C MET A 1 -75.38 47.54 35.87
N HIS A 2 -75.14 46.32 36.31
CA HIS A 2 -74.38 45.25 35.65
C HIS A 2 -74.95 44.85 34.27
N TYR A 3 -74.12 44.41 33.32
CA TYR A 3 -73.89 42.98 32.99
C TYR A 3 -73.10 42.78 31.67
N TYR A 4 -71.95 42.11 31.81
CA TYR A 4 -71.19 41.16 30.97
C TYR A 4 -71.15 41.16 29.41
N PRO A 5 -70.00 40.74 28.84
CA PRO A 5 -69.62 40.93 27.44
C PRO A 5 -70.02 39.76 26.51
N LEU A 6 -70.02 40.04 25.20
CA LEU A 6 -70.19 39.04 24.14
C LEU A 6 -69.08 37.98 24.21
N ASN A 7 -69.48 36.74 24.37
CA ASN A 7 -68.64 35.55 24.38
C ASN A 7 -68.20 35.20 22.95
N ILE A 8 -67.13 35.84 22.44
CA ILE A 8 -66.45 35.41 21.21
C ILE A 8 -65.53 34.24 21.58
N HIS A 9 -66.12 33.05 21.73
CA HIS A 9 -65.43 31.81 22.09
C HIS A 9 -65.68 30.70 21.07
N LYS A 10 -65.61 31.01 19.77
CA LYS A 10 -65.69 29.96 18.72
C LYS A 10 -64.75 30.09 17.51
N TYR A 11 -63.79 31.01 17.49
CA TYR A 11 -62.83 31.10 16.37
C TYR A 11 -61.40 31.47 16.81
N ILE A 12 -60.88 30.84 17.87
CA ILE A 12 -59.45 30.91 18.21
C ILE A 12 -58.91 29.48 18.38
N ILE A 13 -58.93 28.69 17.30
CA ILE A 13 -58.01 27.56 17.10
C ILE A 13 -57.72 27.49 15.60
N PHE A 14 -56.99 28.45 15.06
CA PHE A 14 -56.30 28.28 13.78
C PHE A 14 -55.13 29.26 13.64
N LEU A 15 -54.16 29.19 14.56
CA LEU A 15 -52.87 29.84 14.36
C LEU A 15 -51.83 29.16 15.27
N LEU A 16 -50.66 28.86 14.68
CA LEU A 16 -49.48 28.16 15.21
C LEU A 16 -49.38 26.65 14.97
N PHE A 17 -49.32 26.28 13.69
CA PHE A 17 -48.53 25.12 13.26
C PHE A 17 -47.88 25.40 11.89
N THR A 18 -47.14 26.50 11.78
CA THR A 18 -46.14 26.62 10.71
C THR A 18 -44.94 25.79 11.12
N ALA A 19 -44.97 24.54 10.65
CA ALA A 19 -43.91 23.56 10.80
C ALA A 19 -42.55 24.17 10.40
N LEU A 20 -41.60 24.14 11.32
CA LEU A 20 -40.18 24.17 11.02
C LEU A 20 -39.87 22.84 10.30
N VAL A 21 -40.12 22.78 8.99
CA VAL A 21 -39.64 21.69 8.15
C VAL A 21 -38.16 21.93 7.92
N ILE A 22 -37.34 21.47 8.87
CA ILE A 22 -35.93 21.25 8.62
C ILE A 22 -35.87 20.23 7.50
N HIS A 23 -35.63 20.68 6.27
CA HIS A 23 -35.37 19.80 5.15
C HIS A 23 -34.04 19.11 5.43
N ALA A 24 -34.09 17.95 6.07
CA ALA A 24 -32.97 17.02 6.11
C ALA A 24 -32.74 16.57 4.66
N LYS A 25 -31.87 17.27 3.93
CA LYS A 25 -31.36 16.75 2.66
C LYS A 25 -30.58 15.48 3.00
N ALA A 26 -31.12 14.33 2.60
CA ALA A 26 -30.37 13.08 2.67
C ALA A 26 -29.07 13.28 1.89
N GLN A 27 -27.93 13.12 2.55
CA GLN A 27 -26.64 13.24 1.88
C GLN A 27 -26.47 12.02 0.99
N GLU A 28 -26.35 12.24 -0.32
CA GLU A 28 -26.12 11.16 -1.27
C GLU A 28 -24.75 10.53 -1.00
N THR A 29 -24.74 9.21 -0.82
CA THR A 29 -23.54 8.43 -0.51
C THR A 29 -23.49 7.15 -1.32
N ILE A 30 -22.27 6.73 -1.65
CA ILE A 30 -21.99 5.37 -2.13
C ILE A 30 -21.56 4.55 -0.92
N VAL A 31 -22.28 3.48 -0.62
CA VAL A 31 -21.91 2.51 0.43
C VAL A 31 -21.46 1.22 -0.23
N THR A 32 -20.23 0.80 0.06
CA THR A 32 -19.64 -0.42 -0.51
C THR A 32 -19.05 -1.31 0.58
N TYR A 33 -19.40 -2.59 0.55
CA TYR A 33 -18.85 -3.59 1.46
C TYR A 33 -17.62 -4.27 0.82
N ILE A 34 -16.45 -4.13 1.45
CA ILE A 34 -15.18 -4.59 0.89
C ILE A 34 -14.67 -5.83 1.65
N LYS A 35 -14.36 -6.90 0.93
CA LYS A 35 -13.77 -8.14 1.46
C LYS A 35 -12.27 -7.98 1.74
N LYS A 36 -11.68 -8.92 2.50
CA LYS A 36 -10.23 -8.94 2.80
C LYS A 36 -9.35 -8.95 1.54
N ASN A 37 -9.79 -9.62 0.47
CA ASN A 37 -9.10 -9.66 -0.81
C ASN A 37 -9.40 -8.45 -1.72
N ARG A 38 -9.99 -7.38 -1.17
CA ARG A 38 -10.44 -6.17 -1.88
C ARG A 38 -11.57 -6.39 -2.90
N GLY A 39 -12.16 -7.58 -2.97
CA GLY A 39 -13.40 -7.81 -3.71
C GLY A 39 -14.59 -7.13 -3.04
N ILE A 40 -15.66 -6.87 -3.80
CA ILE A 40 -16.92 -6.32 -3.27
C ILE A 40 -17.86 -7.45 -2.88
N THR A 41 -18.68 -7.22 -1.86
CA THR A 41 -19.77 -8.12 -1.43
C THR A 41 -21.07 -7.33 -1.31
N ALA A 42 -22.22 -8.01 -1.45
CA ALA A 42 -23.52 -7.44 -1.10
C ALA A 42 -23.84 -7.63 0.40
N ILE A 43 -23.12 -8.54 1.08
CA ILE A 43 -23.40 -8.95 2.46
C ILE A 43 -22.48 -8.19 3.42
N LYS A 44 -23.04 -7.24 4.18
CA LYS A 44 -22.30 -6.42 5.15
C LYS A 44 -21.48 -7.26 6.13
N ASP A 45 -22.04 -8.34 6.68
CA ASP A 45 -21.38 -9.16 7.69
C ASP A 45 -20.17 -9.95 7.16
N SER A 46 -20.09 -10.14 5.85
CA SER A 46 -18.93 -10.76 5.19
C SER A 46 -17.81 -9.76 4.85
N ALA A 47 -18.04 -8.46 5.08
CA ALA A 47 -17.12 -7.40 4.74
C ALA A 47 -15.97 -7.32 5.76
N ALA A 48 -14.76 -7.07 5.25
CA ALA A 48 -13.64 -6.68 6.08
C ALA A 48 -13.76 -5.23 6.58
N TYR A 49 -14.42 -4.37 5.80
CA TYR A 49 -14.78 -3.00 6.18
C TYR A 49 -15.89 -2.46 5.26
N THR A 50 -16.58 -1.42 5.72
CA THR A 50 -17.55 -0.66 4.92
C THR A 50 -16.90 0.63 4.44
N ASN A 51 -16.91 0.89 3.14
CA ASN A 51 -16.48 2.15 2.53
C ASN A 51 -17.70 3.02 2.25
N ILE A 52 -17.64 4.29 2.63
CA ILE A 52 -18.69 5.28 2.40
C ILE A 52 -18.05 6.50 1.73
N ILE A 53 -18.53 6.85 0.53
CA ILE A 53 -18.11 8.05 -0.19
C ILE A 53 -19.29 9.02 -0.23
N ARG A 54 -19.08 10.27 0.19
CA ARG A 54 -20.08 11.34 0.05
C ARG A 54 -20.00 11.92 -1.36
N LEU A 55 -21.13 11.95 -2.07
CA LEU A 55 -21.20 12.42 -3.46
C LEU A 55 -21.19 13.94 -3.60
N THR A 56 -21.29 14.65 -2.48
CA THR A 56 -21.07 16.09 -2.43
C THR A 56 -19.57 16.36 -2.28
N ALA A 57 -18.95 16.84 -3.34
CA ALA A 57 -17.56 17.28 -3.31
C ALA A 57 -17.41 18.56 -2.47
N ASN A 58 -16.25 18.75 -1.86
CA ASN A 58 -15.87 20.02 -1.21
C ASN A 58 -15.48 21.09 -2.26
N GLU A 59 -15.11 22.29 -1.80
CA GLU A 59 -14.72 23.42 -2.66
C GLU A 59 -13.53 23.12 -3.59
N LEU A 60 -12.73 22.11 -3.26
CA LEU A 60 -11.59 21.64 -4.05
C LEU A 60 -11.97 20.51 -5.03
N GLY A 61 -13.25 20.16 -5.13
CA GLY A 61 -13.72 19.05 -5.97
C GLY A 61 -13.39 17.66 -5.40
N LEU A 62 -13.09 17.55 -4.11
CA LEU A 62 -12.74 16.29 -3.46
C LEU A 62 -13.96 15.68 -2.76
N TYR A 63 -14.13 14.38 -2.91
CA TYR A 63 -15.15 13.60 -2.22
C TYR A 63 -14.62 13.06 -0.91
N GLU A 64 -15.38 13.24 0.17
CA GLU A 64 -15.04 12.66 1.46
C GLU A 64 -15.21 11.14 1.42
N VAL A 65 -14.21 10.42 1.93
CA VAL A 65 -14.22 8.96 2.03
C VAL A 65 -14.00 8.54 3.48
N ASN A 66 -14.92 7.70 3.97
CA ASN A 66 -14.84 7.08 5.29
C ASN A 66 -14.85 5.57 5.14
N ASP A 67 -13.89 4.89 5.76
CA ASP A 67 -13.97 3.45 5.96
C ASP A 67 -14.32 3.15 7.42
N TYR A 68 -15.11 2.10 7.64
CA TYR A 68 -15.47 1.63 8.98
C TYR A 68 -15.12 0.16 9.13
N TYR A 69 -14.51 -0.19 10.26
CA TYR A 69 -14.36 -1.56 10.70
C TYR A 69 -15.74 -2.23 10.92
N PRO A 70 -15.82 -3.57 10.95
CA PRO A 70 -17.07 -4.27 11.20
C PRO A 70 -17.71 -3.93 12.55
N ASN A 71 -16.91 -3.53 13.55
CA ASN A 71 -17.39 -3.06 14.86
C ASN A 71 -17.95 -1.62 14.83
N GLY A 72 -17.95 -0.96 13.68
CA GLY A 72 -18.45 0.41 13.51
C GLY A 72 -17.41 1.50 13.79
N ASN A 73 -16.22 1.17 14.28
CA ASN A 73 -15.16 2.16 14.48
C ASN A 73 -14.64 2.67 13.15
N LEU A 74 -14.32 3.97 13.11
CA LEU A 74 -13.69 4.58 11.95
C LEU A 74 -12.35 3.88 11.69
N LYS A 75 -12.10 3.56 10.42
CA LYS A 75 -10.89 2.90 9.92
C LYS A 75 -10.04 3.88 9.12
N ARG A 76 -10.69 4.72 8.32
CA ARG A 76 -10.07 5.75 7.51
C ARG A 76 -11.01 6.93 7.38
N HIS A 77 -10.44 8.12 7.37
CA HIS A 77 -11.08 9.35 6.96
C HIS A 77 -10.15 10.11 6.02
N GLY A 78 -10.70 10.77 5.02
CA GLY A 78 -9.93 11.61 4.12
C GLY A 78 -10.69 11.93 2.84
N TRP A 79 -9.93 12.18 1.77
CA TRP A 79 -10.48 12.75 0.54
C TRP A 79 -9.97 12.02 -0.70
N THR A 80 -10.82 11.94 -1.72
CA THR A 80 -10.53 11.32 -3.03
C THR A 80 -10.99 12.23 -4.17
N LYS A 81 -10.23 12.29 -5.27
CA LYS A 81 -10.62 13.04 -6.49
C LYS A 81 -11.75 12.36 -7.28
N VAL A 82 -11.99 11.08 -7.01
CA VAL A 82 -12.99 10.28 -7.71
C VAL A 82 -13.92 9.58 -6.73
N ALA A 83 -15.22 9.61 -7.02
CA ALA A 83 -16.24 8.91 -6.26
C ALA A 83 -16.38 7.44 -6.72
N ASP A 84 -15.27 6.72 -6.83
CA ASP A 84 -15.24 5.29 -7.18
C ASP A 84 -14.64 4.46 -6.03
N PRO A 85 -15.43 3.62 -5.34
CA PRO A 85 -14.96 2.79 -4.24
C PRO A 85 -13.94 1.73 -4.67
N ARG A 86 -13.82 1.40 -5.97
CA ARG A 86 -12.83 0.45 -6.51
C ARG A 86 -11.48 1.10 -6.77
N ARG A 87 -11.45 2.42 -6.94
CA ARG A 87 -10.27 3.17 -7.40
C ARG A 87 -10.22 4.52 -6.71
N LEU A 88 -9.93 4.52 -5.42
CA LEU A 88 -9.72 5.77 -4.69
C LEU A 88 -8.46 6.46 -5.20
N TYR A 89 -8.55 7.78 -5.38
CA TYR A 89 -7.46 8.63 -5.80
C TYR A 89 -7.23 9.68 -4.71
N LEU A 90 -6.43 9.32 -3.71
CA LEU A 90 -6.31 10.05 -2.45
C LEU A 90 -5.63 11.42 -2.64
N GLU A 91 -6.14 12.43 -1.96
CA GLU A 91 -5.63 13.81 -1.98
C GLU A 91 -5.76 14.45 -0.59
N GLY A 92 -4.80 15.29 -0.19
CA GLY A 92 -4.80 15.97 1.10
C GLY A 92 -4.45 15.04 2.26
N ILE A 93 -4.88 15.41 3.47
CA ILE A 93 -4.62 14.61 4.67
C ILE A 93 -5.55 13.41 4.71
N ILE A 94 -4.94 12.22 4.82
CA ILE A 94 -5.63 10.96 5.02
C ILE A 94 -5.26 10.43 6.40
N GLU A 95 -6.29 10.17 7.20
CA GLU A 95 -6.18 9.61 8.53
C GLU A 95 -6.67 8.17 8.52
N SER A 96 -5.96 7.31 9.24
CA SER A 96 -6.40 5.95 9.51
C SER A 96 -6.27 5.66 10.99
N TYR A 97 -7.14 4.80 11.48
CA TYR A 97 -7.34 4.55 12.90
C TYR A 97 -7.16 3.07 13.19
N HIS A 98 -6.72 2.78 14.41
CA HIS A 98 -6.67 1.44 14.96
C HIS A 98 -8.10 0.93 15.18
N ASN A 99 -8.26 -0.39 15.31
CA ASN A 99 -9.59 -0.98 15.52
C ASN A 99 -10.24 -0.55 16.86
N ASN A 100 -9.45 -0.02 17.79
CA ASN A 100 -9.92 0.58 19.05
C ASN A 100 -10.37 2.05 18.92
N GLY A 101 -10.29 2.64 17.72
CA GLY A 101 -10.70 4.01 17.43
C GLY A 101 -9.60 5.07 17.56
N ASN A 102 -8.45 4.73 18.15
CA ASN A 102 -7.34 5.68 18.25
C ASN A 102 -6.73 5.95 16.88
N LEU A 103 -6.29 7.20 16.63
CA LEU A 103 -5.56 7.54 15.42
C LEU A 103 -4.32 6.64 15.30
N ALA A 104 -4.10 6.08 14.12
CA ALA A 104 -2.97 5.19 13.82
C ALA A 104 -1.96 5.88 12.91
N VAL A 105 -2.44 6.56 11.88
CA VAL A 105 -1.62 7.27 10.90
C VAL A 105 -2.35 8.53 10.44
N SER A 106 -1.62 9.63 10.31
CA SER A 106 -2.03 10.82 9.55
C SER A 106 -0.95 11.11 8.52
N ALA A 107 -1.34 11.21 7.24
CA ALA A 107 -0.41 11.29 6.12
C ALA A 107 -0.95 12.19 5.00
N GLY A 108 -0.08 13.04 4.45
CA GLY A 108 -0.41 13.91 3.31
C GLY A 108 -0.22 13.21 1.97
N TYR A 109 -1.26 13.24 1.14
CA TYR A 109 -1.28 12.70 -0.21
C TYR A 109 -1.44 13.80 -1.26
N LYS A 110 -0.74 13.64 -2.38
CA LYS A 110 -0.92 14.41 -3.59
C LYS A 110 -0.90 13.44 -4.77
N ASP A 111 -1.93 13.47 -5.59
CA ASP A 111 -2.04 12.61 -6.77
C ASP A 111 -1.91 11.12 -6.43
N ASN A 112 -2.58 10.70 -5.33
CA ASN A 112 -2.54 9.35 -4.77
C ASN A 112 -1.14 8.87 -4.33
N LYS A 113 -0.18 9.78 -4.23
CA LYS A 113 1.18 9.53 -3.73
C LYS A 113 1.39 10.22 -2.40
N LEU A 114 2.15 9.57 -1.53
CA LEU A 114 2.61 10.20 -0.30
C LEU A 114 3.47 11.41 -0.66
N SER A 115 3.13 12.58 -0.11
CA SER A 115 3.69 13.85 -0.58
C SER A 115 4.37 14.67 0.50
N ASP A 116 4.20 14.29 1.77
CA ASP A 116 4.63 15.08 2.91
C ASP A 116 4.90 14.18 4.12
N THR A 117 4.69 14.72 5.31
CA THR A 117 4.95 14.15 6.61
C THR A 117 3.94 13.07 6.94
N VAL A 118 4.44 11.96 7.49
CA VAL A 118 3.64 10.91 8.10
C VAL A 118 3.82 10.94 9.60
N LYS A 119 2.71 11.04 10.31
CA LYS A 119 2.63 10.84 11.76
C LYS A 119 2.06 9.46 12.01
N ARG A 120 2.72 8.66 12.85
CA ARG A 120 2.22 7.34 13.28
C ARG A 120 2.09 7.30 14.80
N TYR A 121 1.08 6.58 15.25
CA TYR A 121 0.69 6.50 16.64
C TYR A 121 0.59 5.04 17.07
N HIS A 122 0.93 4.79 18.33
CA HIS A 122 0.72 3.50 18.98
C HIS A 122 -0.77 3.24 19.20
N GLU A 123 -1.15 1.98 19.44
CA GLU A 123 -2.55 1.64 19.73
C GLU A 123 -3.09 2.33 20.98
N ASN A 124 -2.23 2.73 21.92
CA ASN A 124 -2.60 3.51 23.10
C ASN A 124 -2.77 5.03 22.83
N GLY A 125 -2.64 5.46 21.57
CA GLY A 125 -2.82 6.86 21.15
C GLY A 125 -1.57 7.73 21.27
N LEU A 126 -0.48 7.23 21.85
CA LEU A 126 0.78 8.00 21.94
C LEU A 126 1.44 8.13 20.58
N LEU A 127 1.99 9.32 20.28
CA LEU A 127 2.75 9.56 19.07
C LEU A 127 4.00 8.67 19.07
N ARG A 128 4.12 7.85 18.04
CA ARG A 128 5.24 6.92 17.84
C ARG A 128 6.32 7.51 16.96
N GLU A 129 5.92 8.11 15.83
CA GLU A 129 6.85 8.43 14.76
C GLU A 129 6.38 9.68 14.01
N ILE A 130 7.32 10.56 13.67
CA ILE A 130 7.15 11.56 12.62
C ILE A 130 8.24 11.31 11.59
N ARG A 131 7.85 11.12 10.33
CA ARG A 131 8.77 10.92 9.21
C ARG A 131 8.42 11.84 8.07
N PHE A 132 9.41 12.57 7.57
CA PHE A 132 9.30 13.41 6.40
C PHE A 132 9.73 12.63 5.15
N PHE A 133 9.05 12.85 4.03
CA PHE A 133 9.37 12.23 2.74
C PHE A 133 9.64 13.32 1.71
N SER A 134 10.80 13.30 1.06
CA SER A 134 11.15 14.28 0.04
C SER A 134 10.64 13.83 -1.34
N GLY A 135 9.38 14.13 -1.66
CA GLY A 135 8.87 14.17 -3.04
C GLY A 135 8.56 12.84 -3.77
N SER A 136 7.35 12.80 -4.34
CA SER A 136 6.69 12.01 -5.42
C SER A 136 7.16 10.64 -5.96
N GLU A 137 8.24 10.03 -5.51
CA GLU A 137 8.71 8.74 -6.07
C GLU A 137 8.40 7.51 -5.22
N ALA A 138 7.94 7.68 -3.98
CA ALA A 138 7.51 6.55 -3.17
C ALA A 138 6.20 5.96 -3.73
N SER A 139 6.31 4.86 -4.47
CA SER A 139 5.16 3.99 -4.76
C SER A 139 4.56 3.50 -3.43
N PRO A 140 3.23 3.41 -3.28
CA PRO A 140 2.59 2.83 -2.09
C PRO A 140 2.99 1.37 -1.80
N ASN A 141 3.75 0.71 -2.67
CA ASN A 141 4.28 -0.64 -2.47
C ASN A 141 5.79 -0.69 -2.24
N GLU A 142 6.50 0.44 -2.29
CA GLU A 142 7.95 0.52 -2.01
C GLU A 142 8.20 0.91 -0.56
N PHE A 143 7.67 0.11 0.37
CA PHE A 143 7.81 0.33 1.80
C PHE A 143 9.08 -0.28 2.42
N LEU A 144 10.03 -0.72 1.59
CA LEU A 144 11.22 -1.42 2.05
C LEU A 144 12.45 -0.58 1.72
N PHE A 145 12.82 0.27 2.69
CA PHE A 145 14.18 0.78 2.90
C PHE A 145 14.75 1.75 1.84
N GLN A 146 14.13 2.91 1.74
CA GLN A 146 14.76 4.09 1.16
C GLN A 146 15.02 5.14 2.26
N ASP A 147 16.06 4.91 3.07
CA ASP A 147 16.59 5.93 4.00
C ASP A 147 17.08 7.18 3.24
N GLN A 148 17.24 7.12 1.92
CA GLN A 148 17.58 8.28 1.07
C GLN A 148 16.40 9.22 0.80
N HIS A 149 15.16 8.72 0.77
CA HIS A 149 13.98 9.50 0.37
C HIS A 149 13.08 9.86 1.57
N SER A 150 13.52 9.53 2.79
CA SER A 150 12.80 9.88 4.01
C SER A 150 13.74 10.28 5.14
N ARG A 151 13.28 11.13 6.04
CA ARG A 151 13.98 11.52 7.26
C ARG A 151 13.12 11.20 8.47
N LEU A 152 13.67 10.42 9.42
CA LEU A 152 13.02 10.21 10.71
C LEU A 152 13.19 11.48 11.53
N ILE A 153 12.11 12.16 11.89
CA ILE A 153 12.18 13.40 12.67
C ILE A 153 11.96 13.13 14.17
N TYR A 154 11.08 12.19 14.49
CA TYR A 154 10.74 11.84 15.85
C TYR A 154 10.48 10.35 15.99
N TYR A 155 10.94 9.75 17.08
CA TYR A 155 10.55 8.41 17.48
C TYR A 155 10.44 8.28 19.01
N ALA A 156 9.36 7.64 19.46
CA ALA A 156 9.16 7.24 20.85
C ALA A 156 8.55 5.84 20.94
N ASP A 157 8.91 5.09 21.98
CA ASP A 157 8.31 3.79 22.24
C ASP A 157 6.88 3.90 22.79
N SER A 158 6.23 2.76 23.03
CA SER A 158 4.83 2.71 23.48
C SER A 158 4.61 3.26 24.90
N THR A 159 5.68 3.51 25.67
CA THR A 159 5.61 4.17 26.98
C THR A 159 5.72 5.70 26.86
N GLY A 160 5.97 6.22 25.66
CA GLY A 160 6.21 7.65 25.42
C GLY A 160 7.66 8.07 25.67
N ARG A 161 8.57 7.12 25.98
CA ARG A 161 9.99 7.41 26.08
C ARG A 161 10.51 7.74 24.68
N LYS A 162 10.93 8.99 24.52
CA LYS A 162 11.53 9.52 23.30
C LYS A 162 12.94 8.93 23.11
N GLN A 163 13.25 8.61 21.87
CA GLN A 163 14.52 8.02 21.46
C GLN A 163 15.18 8.84 20.35
N VAL A 164 14.38 9.45 19.48
CA VAL A 164 14.82 10.37 18.42
C VAL A 164 13.99 11.65 18.49
N GLU A 165 14.65 12.80 18.52
CA GLU A 165 14.02 14.13 18.46
C GLU A 165 14.78 15.02 17.47
N ASN A 166 14.03 15.78 16.66
CA ASN A 166 14.59 16.62 15.59
C ASN A 166 15.58 15.86 14.69
N GLY A 167 15.29 14.58 14.45
CA GLY A 167 16.10 13.66 13.65
C GLY A 167 17.40 13.16 14.28
N ASN A 168 17.62 13.42 15.56
CA ASN A 168 18.83 13.02 16.26
C ASN A 168 18.49 12.12 17.45
N GLY A 169 19.25 11.02 17.62
CA GLY A 169 19.14 10.17 18.79
C GLY A 169 19.43 8.69 18.55
N THR A 170 19.45 7.92 19.63
CA THR A 170 19.66 6.46 19.60
C THR A 170 18.31 5.77 19.49
N PHE A 171 18.09 5.12 18.36
CA PHE A 171 16.88 4.37 18.06
C PHE A 171 17.02 2.91 18.49
N GLU A 172 15.98 2.39 19.10
CA GLU A 172 15.79 1.00 19.48
C GLU A 172 14.37 0.56 19.14
N PHE A 173 14.29 -0.42 18.24
CA PHE A 173 13.06 -1.07 17.83
C PHE A 173 13.09 -2.54 18.21
N LYS A 174 11.97 -3.02 18.75
CA LYS A 174 11.75 -4.43 19.03
C LYS A 174 10.29 -4.76 18.87
N ASN A 175 10.02 -5.82 18.11
CA ASN A 175 8.73 -6.50 18.12
C ASN A 175 8.96 -8.01 18.31
N ASN A 176 7.91 -8.81 18.14
CA ASN A 176 7.98 -10.27 18.32
C ASN A 176 8.82 -11.00 17.26
N ILE A 177 9.30 -10.32 16.23
CA ILE A 177 9.98 -10.91 15.07
C ILE A 177 11.37 -10.30 14.87
N ASN A 178 11.51 -9.00 15.01
CA ASN A 178 12.71 -8.25 14.65
C ASN A 178 13.14 -7.32 15.78
N THR A 179 14.45 -7.10 15.87
CA THR A 179 15.07 -6.05 16.68
C THR A 179 15.98 -5.23 15.80
N GLU A 180 16.13 -3.96 16.12
CA GLU A 180 17.07 -3.07 15.45
C GLU A 180 17.48 -1.94 16.39
N LYS A 181 18.76 -1.58 16.33
CA LYS A 181 19.34 -0.50 17.13
C LYS A 181 20.39 0.24 16.31
N GLY A 182 20.43 1.56 16.48
CA GLY A 182 21.47 2.40 15.89
C GLY A 182 21.22 3.88 16.15
N VAL A 183 22.02 4.73 15.51
CA VAL A 183 21.96 6.18 15.70
C VAL A 183 21.37 6.85 14.47
N TYR A 184 20.47 7.80 14.70
CA TYR A 184 20.04 8.77 13.70
C TYR A 184 20.77 10.10 13.91
N VAL A 185 21.21 10.70 12.81
CA VAL A 185 21.72 12.08 12.72
C VAL A 185 21.01 12.77 11.55
N ASP A 186 20.41 13.93 11.79
CA ASP A 186 19.61 14.69 10.80
C ASP A 186 18.53 13.85 10.10
N GLY A 187 17.98 12.90 10.84
CA GLY A 187 16.94 11.96 10.42
C GLY A 187 17.41 10.84 9.50
N LEU A 188 18.74 10.70 9.32
CA LEU A 188 19.38 9.65 8.53
C LEU A 188 20.12 8.67 9.44
N ARG A 189 20.16 7.40 9.06
CA ARG A 189 20.97 6.40 9.78
C ARG A 189 22.45 6.76 9.71
N GLN A 190 23.15 6.64 10.84
CA GLN A 190 24.57 6.97 10.95
C GLN A 190 25.30 5.91 11.77
N GLY A 191 26.52 5.57 11.36
CA GLY A 191 27.42 4.69 12.09
C GLY A 191 26.94 3.25 12.12
N HIS A 192 27.25 2.56 13.22
CA HIS A 192 26.93 1.16 13.40
C HIS A 192 25.45 0.93 13.73
N TRP A 193 24.86 -0.04 13.06
CA TRP A 193 23.50 -0.52 13.23
C TRP A 193 23.52 -2.02 13.40
N GLU A 194 22.73 -2.53 14.34
CA GLU A 194 22.67 -3.96 14.62
C GLU A 194 21.24 -4.41 14.88
N GLY A 195 20.99 -5.69 14.69
CA GLY A 195 19.67 -6.23 14.95
C GLY A 195 19.52 -7.70 14.71
N THR A 196 18.28 -8.15 14.83
CA THR A 196 17.89 -9.53 14.56
C THR A 196 16.63 -9.58 13.75
N LEU A 197 16.50 -10.61 12.90
CA LEU A 197 15.34 -10.86 12.08
C LEU A 197 14.81 -12.27 12.34
N LYS A 198 13.54 -12.50 11.98
CA LYS A 198 12.89 -13.83 12.02
C LYS A 198 13.01 -14.51 13.39
N LYS A 199 12.73 -13.77 14.46
CA LYS A 199 12.81 -14.20 15.87
C LYS A 199 14.22 -14.59 16.30
N GLY A 200 15.22 -13.78 15.92
CA GLY A 200 16.62 -14.04 16.30
C GLY A 200 17.37 -15.03 15.39
N LYS A 201 16.71 -15.62 14.39
CA LYS A 201 17.35 -16.61 13.49
C LYS A 201 18.39 -16.01 12.56
N ILE A 202 18.30 -14.71 12.32
CA ILE A 202 19.28 -13.96 11.54
C ILE A 202 19.73 -12.79 12.42
N LYS A 203 21.03 -12.59 12.52
CA LYS A 203 21.65 -11.39 13.10
C LYS A 203 22.19 -10.53 11.97
N PHE A 204 22.20 -9.22 12.12
CA PHE A 204 22.87 -8.34 11.17
C PHE A 204 23.62 -7.22 11.87
N GLU A 205 24.68 -6.77 11.20
CA GLU A 205 25.47 -5.58 11.53
C GLU A 205 25.63 -4.76 10.25
N GLU A 206 25.49 -3.46 10.34
CA GLU A 206 25.47 -2.51 9.23
C GLU A 206 26.19 -1.22 9.59
N TRP A 207 26.82 -0.58 8.61
CA TRP A 207 27.50 0.70 8.75
C TRP A 207 26.94 1.72 7.78
N TYR A 208 26.40 2.81 8.30
CA TYR A 208 25.80 3.88 7.53
C TYR A 208 26.62 5.15 7.57
N GLU A 209 26.67 5.84 6.44
CA GLU A 209 27.15 7.22 6.33
C GLU A 209 26.07 8.06 5.68
N LYS A 210 25.50 9.03 6.42
CA LYS A 210 24.42 9.91 5.94
C LYS A 210 23.27 9.13 5.30
N GLY A 211 22.83 8.05 5.94
CA GLY A 211 21.73 7.20 5.47
C GLY A 211 22.10 6.22 4.35
N VAL A 212 23.34 6.24 3.85
CA VAL A 212 23.82 5.29 2.84
C VAL A 212 24.49 4.10 3.52
N LEU A 213 24.02 2.89 3.22
CA LEU A 213 24.65 1.66 3.70
C LEU A 213 25.99 1.46 2.98
N SER A 214 27.09 1.57 3.73
CA SER A 214 28.46 1.36 3.24
C SER A 214 28.84 -0.13 3.24
N LYS A 215 28.45 -0.85 4.30
CA LYS A 215 28.75 -2.26 4.51
C LYS A 215 27.71 -2.86 5.44
N GLY A 216 27.25 -4.06 5.13
CA GLY A 216 26.43 -4.88 6.00
C GLY A 216 26.88 -6.34 5.97
N THR A 217 26.63 -7.04 7.06
CA THR A 217 26.79 -8.48 7.18
C THR A 217 25.58 -9.05 7.88
N SER A 218 25.11 -10.22 7.43
CA SER A 218 24.11 -11.00 8.15
C SER A 218 24.64 -12.38 8.46
N THR A 219 24.24 -12.93 9.60
CA THR A 219 24.61 -14.28 10.03
C THR A 219 23.34 -15.09 10.15
N ASP A 220 23.25 -16.16 9.36
CA ASP A 220 22.09 -17.06 9.39
C ASP A 220 22.13 -18.02 10.58
N SER A 221 21.08 -18.83 10.73
CA SER A 221 20.96 -19.78 11.85
C SER A 221 21.99 -20.92 11.83
N MET A 222 22.71 -21.10 10.72
CA MET A 222 23.79 -22.07 10.60
C MET A 222 25.17 -21.42 10.85
N GLY A 223 25.22 -20.10 11.10
CA GLY A 223 26.47 -19.37 11.31
C GLY A 223 27.13 -18.88 10.02
N ASN A 224 26.50 -19.04 8.85
CA ASN A 224 27.09 -18.52 7.61
C ASN A 224 26.93 -17.00 7.57
N VAL A 225 28.01 -16.32 7.20
CA VAL A 225 28.07 -14.85 7.08
C VAL A 225 27.85 -14.44 5.63
N HIS A 226 26.92 -13.51 5.41
CA HIS A 226 26.52 -13.00 4.10
C HIS A 226 26.79 -11.48 4.04
N PRO A 227 27.82 -11.02 3.32
CA PRO A 227 28.10 -9.59 3.16
C PRO A 227 27.18 -8.95 2.10
N TYR A 228 26.86 -7.67 2.28
CA TYR A 228 26.05 -6.89 1.33
C TYR A 228 26.28 -5.39 1.49
N THR A 229 25.95 -4.62 0.45
CA THR A 229 25.90 -3.14 0.48
C THR A 229 24.48 -2.61 0.26
N ARG A 230 23.51 -3.51 0.05
CA ARG A 230 22.08 -3.21 -0.12
C ARG A 230 21.28 -4.26 0.63
N ARG A 231 20.29 -3.83 1.42
CA ARG A 231 19.41 -4.73 2.18
C ARG A 231 18.51 -5.56 1.28
N ASP A 232 18.03 -4.99 0.17
CA ASP A 232 17.18 -5.69 -0.78
C ASP A 232 17.70 -5.51 -2.21
N VAL A 233 17.82 -6.62 -2.92
CA VAL A 233 18.22 -6.68 -4.34
C VAL A 233 17.19 -7.52 -5.07
N GLN A 234 16.58 -6.95 -6.10
CA GLN A 234 15.63 -7.67 -6.96
C GLN A 234 16.38 -8.69 -7.82
N PRO A 235 15.77 -9.84 -8.16
CA PRO A 235 16.30 -10.70 -9.20
C PRO A 235 16.48 -9.97 -10.52
N GLU A 236 17.48 -10.37 -11.28
CA GLU A 236 17.82 -9.74 -12.55
C GLU A 236 18.04 -10.81 -13.62
N TYR A 237 17.28 -10.70 -14.73
CA TYR A 237 17.51 -11.52 -15.91
C TYR A 237 18.81 -11.07 -16.60
N PRO A 238 19.57 -11.96 -17.28
CA PRO A 238 20.74 -11.55 -18.05
C PRO A 238 20.42 -10.43 -19.05
N GLY A 239 21.03 -9.25 -18.85
CA GLY A 239 20.77 -8.04 -19.63
C GLY A 239 19.44 -7.33 -19.31
N GLY A 240 18.84 -7.64 -18.17
CA GLY A 240 17.65 -7.02 -17.64
C GLY A 240 16.33 -7.46 -18.29
N ILE A 241 15.23 -6.88 -17.81
CA ILE A 241 13.87 -7.21 -18.27
C ILE A 241 13.68 -6.95 -19.76
N LYS A 242 14.37 -5.95 -20.33
CA LYS A 242 14.33 -5.69 -21.77
C LYS A 242 14.80 -6.91 -22.58
N ASN A 243 15.90 -7.53 -22.17
CA ASN A 243 16.42 -8.72 -22.82
C ASN A 243 15.50 -9.94 -22.64
N LEU A 244 14.86 -10.09 -21.48
CA LEU A 244 13.83 -11.09 -21.28
C LEU A 244 12.69 -10.92 -22.29
N MET A 245 12.20 -9.69 -22.48
CA MET A 245 11.12 -9.42 -23.43
C MET A 245 11.54 -9.69 -24.88
N ILE A 246 12.79 -9.36 -25.25
CA ILE A 246 13.36 -9.69 -26.56
C ILE A 246 13.42 -11.22 -26.75
N PHE A 247 13.94 -11.94 -25.75
CA PHE A 247 14.00 -13.40 -25.77
C PHE A 247 12.60 -14.01 -25.96
N ILE A 248 11.60 -13.52 -25.22
CA ILE A 248 10.21 -13.98 -25.37
C ILE A 248 9.72 -13.70 -26.78
N ALA A 249 9.87 -12.48 -27.29
CA ALA A 249 9.40 -12.11 -28.62
C ALA A 249 10.03 -12.97 -29.73
N GLN A 250 11.32 -13.30 -29.61
CA GLN A 250 12.03 -14.15 -30.57
C GLN A 250 11.63 -15.63 -30.51
N ASN A 251 11.22 -16.11 -29.33
CA ASN A 251 10.92 -17.54 -29.10
C ASN A 251 9.41 -17.86 -29.07
N TYR A 252 8.56 -16.85 -28.92
CA TYR A 252 7.11 -17.01 -28.83
C TYR A 252 6.51 -17.19 -30.23
N LYS A 253 5.99 -18.39 -30.49
CA LYS A 253 5.28 -18.70 -31.72
C LYS A 253 3.78 -18.56 -31.50
N TYR A 254 3.14 -17.60 -32.14
CA TYR A 254 1.69 -17.41 -32.01
C TYR A 254 0.92 -18.70 -32.35
N PRO A 255 0.06 -19.22 -31.46
CA PRO A 255 -0.76 -20.40 -31.78
C PRO A 255 -1.64 -20.14 -33.01
N LYS A 256 -1.78 -21.13 -33.90
CA LYS A 256 -2.51 -20.96 -35.16
C LYS A 256 -3.99 -20.67 -34.91
N GLU A 257 -4.58 -21.33 -33.93
CA GLU A 257 -5.96 -21.15 -33.52
C GLU A 257 -6.19 -19.73 -33.00
N ALA A 258 -5.22 -19.19 -32.25
CA ALA A 258 -5.26 -17.83 -31.73
C ALA A 258 -5.12 -16.78 -32.85
N LEU A 259 -4.28 -17.04 -33.85
CA LEU A 259 -4.18 -16.19 -35.06
C LEU A 259 -5.50 -16.19 -35.85
N ASN A 260 -6.07 -17.36 -36.11
CA ASN A 260 -7.33 -17.51 -36.85
C ASN A 260 -8.49 -16.79 -36.14
N ALA A 261 -8.54 -16.90 -34.81
CA ALA A 261 -9.51 -16.21 -33.97
C ALA A 261 -9.18 -14.73 -33.72
N LYS A 262 -8.10 -14.20 -34.33
CA LYS A 262 -7.62 -12.81 -34.19
C LYS A 262 -7.45 -12.37 -32.73
N VAL A 263 -7.13 -13.32 -31.85
CA VAL A 263 -6.93 -13.08 -30.41
C VAL A 263 -5.85 -12.03 -30.26
N SER A 264 -6.11 -10.95 -29.53
CA SER A 264 -5.12 -9.92 -29.19
C SER A 264 -5.36 -9.46 -27.76
N GLY A 265 -4.29 -9.04 -27.08
CA GLY A 265 -4.40 -8.58 -25.70
C GLY A 265 -3.12 -8.81 -24.91
N GLN A 266 -3.28 -8.77 -23.58
CA GLN A 266 -2.17 -8.90 -22.65
C GLN A 266 -2.30 -10.19 -21.84
N LEU A 267 -1.42 -11.14 -22.07
CA LEU A 267 -1.23 -12.33 -21.25
C LEU A 267 -0.44 -11.95 -19.99
N LEU A 268 -0.90 -12.39 -18.82
CA LEU A 268 -0.18 -12.21 -17.55
C LEU A 268 0.23 -13.57 -17.00
N ILE A 269 1.54 -13.79 -16.86
CA ILE A 269 2.09 -15.01 -16.26
C ILE A 269 2.90 -14.62 -15.02
N SER A 270 2.56 -15.25 -13.90
CA SER A 270 3.31 -15.21 -12.64
C SER A 270 4.26 -16.41 -12.58
N PHE A 271 5.45 -16.24 -12.01
CA PHE A 271 6.40 -17.30 -11.73
C PHE A 271 7.32 -16.91 -10.57
N VAL A 272 8.01 -17.87 -9.99
CA VAL A 272 8.94 -17.64 -8.87
C VAL A 272 10.37 -17.77 -9.38
N ILE A 273 11.21 -16.77 -9.08
CA ILE A 273 12.66 -16.90 -9.16
C ILE A 273 13.15 -17.52 -7.87
N GLU A 274 13.74 -18.70 -7.98
CA GLU A 274 14.30 -19.44 -6.86
C GLU A 274 15.60 -18.83 -6.35
N LYS A 275 16.02 -19.26 -5.16
CA LYS A 275 17.31 -18.87 -4.55
C LYS A 275 18.52 -19.21 -5.42
N ASN A 276 18.37 -20.23 -6.26
CA ASN A 276 19.40 -20.61 -7.21
C ASN A 276 19.31 -19.83 -8.53
N GLY A 277 18.33 -18.97 -8.75
CA GLY A 277 18.15 -18.17 -9.97
C GLY A 277 17.30 -18.83 -11.07
N LEU A 278 16.79 -20.05 -10.87
CA LEU A 278 15.88 -20.69 -11.83
C LEU A 278 14.45 -20.16 -11.69
N ALA A 279 13.73 -20.04 -12.80
CA ALA A 279 12.31 -19.72 -12.81
C ALA A 279 11.46 -21.01 -12.70
N ASN A 280 10.53 -21.05 -11.75
CA ASN A 280 9.60 -22.16 -11.55
C ASN A 280 8.20 -21.66 -11.15
N GLU A 281 7.30 -22.59 -10.78
CA GLU A 281 5.95 -22.27 -10.26
C GLU A 281 5.15 -21.30 -11.14
N PHE A 282 5.10 -21.60 -12.44
CA PHE A 282 4.38 -20.77 -13.41
C PHE A 282 2.86 -20.85 -13.21
N GLU A 283 2.22 -19.70 -13.05
CA GLU A 283 0.79 -19.52 -12.89
C GLU A 283 0.25 -18.51 -13.91
N VAL A 284 -0.90 -18.83 -14.52
CA VAL A 284 -1.57 -17.92 -15.47
C VAL A 284 -2.53 -17.02 -14.70
N ILE A 285 -2.24 -15.72 -14.68
CA ILE A 285 -3.07 -14.71 -14.00
C ILE A 285 -4.15 -14.18 -14.95
N ASN A 286 -3.83 -14.02 -16.23
CA ASN A 286 -4.78 -13.63 -17.27
C ASN A 286 -4.49 -14.41 -18.55
N ASP A 287 -5.42 -15.27 -18.97
CA ASP A 287 -5.33 -16.05 -20.20
C ASP A 287 -6.13 -15.38 -21.32
N LEU A 288 -5.61 -15.42 -22.55
CA LEU A 288 -6.33 -15.00 -23.76
C LEU A 288 -7.00 -16.20 -24.47
N GLY A 289 -6.78 -17.42 -23.96
CA GLY A 289 -7.29 -18.66 -24.51
C GLY A 289 -6.40 -19.20 -25.65
N TYR A 290 -6.92 -20.19 -26.38
CA TYR A 290 -6.31 -20.72 -27.61
C TYR A 290 -4.85 -21.19 -27.45
N GLY A 291 -4.47 -21.68 -26.26
CA GLY A 291 -3.13 -22.14 -25.97
C GLY A 291 -2.07 -21.04 -25.82
N THR A 292 -2.47 -19.76 -25.82
CA THR A 292 -1.53 -18.62 -25.72
C THR A 292 -0.72 -18.64 -24.44
N ALA A 293 -1.36 -18.94 -23.29
CA ALA A 293 -0.69 -19.04 -22.00
C ALA A 293 0.23 -20.25 -21.90
N ALA A 294 -0.22 -21.43 -22.33
CA ALA A 294 0.59 -22.65 -22.31
C ALA A 294 1.89 -22.49 -23.11
N ASN A 295 1.80 -21.85 -24.28
CA ASN A 295 2.96 -21.52 -25.09
C ASN A 295 3.87 -20.48 -24.43
N GLY A 296 3.29 -19.45 -23.79
CA GLY A 296 4.05 -18.47 -23.02
C GLY A 296 4.87 -19.10 -21.90
N ILE A 297 4.26 -20.00 -21.13
CA ILE A 297 4.95 -20.79 -20.10
C ILE A 297 6.07 -21.65 -20.72
N ALA A 298 5.81 -22.29 -21.86
CA ALA A 298 6.81 -23.11 -22.54
C ALA A 298 8.03 -22.31 -23.01
N VAL A 299 7.84 -21.05 -23.42
CA VAL A 299 8.93 -20.13 -23.74
C VAL A 299 9.69 -19.71 -22.49
N LEU A 300 8.99 -19.33 -21.42
CA LEU A 300 9.62 -18.88 -20.17
C LEU A 300 10.45 -19.98 -19.49
N LYS A 301 10.01 -21.24 -19.59
CA LYS A 301 10.78 -22.39 -19.09
C LYS A 301 12.12 -22.58 -19.81
N LYS A 302 12.32 -21.97 -20.97
CA LYS A 302 13.58 -21.99 -21.74
C LYS A 302 14.44 -20.75 -21.49
N ALA A 303 13.95 -19.79 -20.72
CA ALA A 303 14.68 -18.58 -20.42
C ALA A 303 15.96 -18.90 -19.64
N GLU A 304 16.95 -18.01 -19.76
CA GLU A 304 18.19 -18.14 -19.03
C GLU A 304 17.98 -18.03 -17.51
N LYS A 305 18.97 -18.53 -16.79
CA LYS A 305 19.04 -18.44 -15.34
C LYS A 305 19.21 -16.97 -14.91
N TRP A 306 18.44 -16.54 -13.93
CA TRP A 306 18.48 -15.19 -13.37
C TRP A 306 19.56 -15.08 -12.30
N ALA A 307 20.05 -13.86 -12.08
CA ALA A 307 20.61 -13.51 -10.79
C ALA A 307 19.46 -13.55 -9.75
N PRO A 308 19.60 -14.26 -8.62
CA PRO A 308 18.54 -14.36 -7.64
C PRO A 308 18.33 -13.03 -6.91
N GLY A 309 17.20 -12.93 -6.21
CA GLY A 309 16.94 -11.80 -5.31
C GLY A 309 17.64 -12.02 -3.99
N TYR A 310 18.08 -10.94 -3.36
CA TYR A 310 18.77 -10.99 -2.07
C TYR A 310 18.08 -10.13 -1.02
N GLN A 311 18.02 -10.65 0.20
CA GLN A 311 17.67 -9.88 1.40
C GLN A 311 18.76 -10.04 2.44
N TYR A 312 19.34 -8.93 2.90
CA TYR A 312 20.46 -8.91 3.84
C TYR A 312 21.61 -9.83 3.37
N GLY A 313 21.92 -9.81 2.07
CA GLY A 313 22.94 -10.67 1.44
C GLY A 313 22.54 -12.12 1.22
N MET A 314 21.40 -12.59 1.72
CA MET A 314 20.94 -13.98 1.56
C MET A 314 20.00 -14.12 0.36
N PRO A 315 20.15 -15.17 -0.46
CA PRO A 315 19.24 -15.40 -1.59
C PRO A 315 17.84 -15.78 -1.10
N VAL A 316 16.82 -15.15 -1.69
CA VAL A 316 15.40 -15.37 -1.38
C VAL A 316 14.61 -15.75 -2.63
N ARG A 317 13.47 -16.40 -2.42
CA ARG A 317 12.50 -16.67 -3.47
C ARG A 317 11.72 -15.39 -3.75
N VAL A 318 11.54 -15.02 -5.02
CA VAL A 318 10.81 -13.80 -5.39
C VAL A 318 9.81 -14.13 -6.49
N GLN A 319 8.54 -13.76 -6.27
CA GLN A 319 7.48 -13.90 -7.27
C GLN A 319 7.52 -12.72 -8.24
N PHE A 320 7.50 -13.02 -9.53
CA PHE A 320 7.45 -12.07 -10.64
C PHE A 320 6.21 -12.31 -11.48
N THR A 321 5.61 -11.22 -11.98
CA THR A 321 4.54 -11.29 -12.98
C THR A 321 4.96 -10.49 -14.19
N ILE A 322 4.97 -11.12 -15.36
CA ILE A 322 5.32 -10.45 -16.62
C ILE A 322 4.09 -10.28 -17.52
N PRO A 323 3.94 -9.12 -18.16
CA PRO A 323 2.97 -8.92 -19.22
C PRO A 323 3.56 -9.29 -20.59
N ILE A 324 2.93 -10.22 -21.30
CA ILE A 324 3.23 -10.54 -22.69
C ILE A 324 2.10 -9.97 -23.55
N ARG A 325 2.43 -8.97 -24.37
CA ARG A 325 1.45 -8.36 -25.30
C ARG A 325 1.46 -9.13 -26.61
N LEU A 326 0.29 -9.60 -27.01
CA LEU A 326 0.09 -10.35 -28.24
C LEU A 326 -0.83 -9.53 -29.15
N HIS A 327 -0.40 -9.33 -30.39
CA HIS A 327 -1.14 -8.58 -31.40
C HIS A 327 -1.13 -9.38 -32.71
N THR A 328 -2.29 -9.42 -33.38
CA THR A 328 -2.48 -10.11 -34.67
C THR A 328 -2.37 -9.18 -35.88
N GLY A 329 -2.12 -7.88 -35.67
CA GLY A 329 -1.88 -6.89 -36.72
C GLY A 329 -0.41 -6.79 -37.14
N PRO A 330 -0.10 -6.12 -38.27
CA PRO A 330 1.28 -5.83 -38.65
C PRO A 330 1.98 -5.04 -37.54
N ALA A 331 3.29 -5.26 -37.37
CA ALA A 331 4.08 -4.50 -36.41
C ALA A 331 3.91 -3.00 -36.68
N PRO A 332 3.68 -2.16 -35.66
CA PRO A 332 3.72 -0.71 -35.86
C PRO A 332 5.10 -0.34 -36.40
N ASN A 333 5.12 0.38 -37.53
CA ASN A 333 6.33 0.88 -38.18
C ASN A 333 7.15 1.79 -37.27
#